data_AF-A0A924R1L7-F1
#
_entry.id   AF-A0A924R1L7-F1
#
_cell.length_a   1.000
_cell.length_b   1.000
_cell.length_c   1.000
_cell.angle_alpha   90.00
_cell.angle_beta   90.00
_cell.angle_gamma   90.00
#
_symmetry.space_group_name_H-M   'P 1'
#
loop_
_entity.id
_entity.type
_entity.pdbx_description
1 polymer ?
#
loop_
_entity_poly.entity_id
_entity_poly.type
_entity_poly.pdbx_seq_one_letter_code
_entity_poly.pdbx_strand_id
1 'polypeptide(L)'
;MPTPPPTQPPPDPSALAGRELLGWHEMLRQAAPDLLPAIAARVAAEPAAPASAVHLALVLLYTRSPGDTARALTQLETVQNSIDPAALPWAEWARLLSARAAEQKRLEDQINRQTQQLRDSQRRIDQLTEQLEALKAIERSLAPRSSVGKTL
;
A
#
# COMPACT_ATOMS: atom_id res chain seq x y z
N MET A 1 10.25 22.75 -56.03
CA MET A 1 10.94 22.86 -54.73
C MET A 1 10.14 22.06 -53.71
N PRO A 2 10.71 21.04 -53.05
CA PRO A 2 10.01 20.39 -51.95
C PRO A 2 9.89 21.41 -50.80
N THR A 3 8.68 21.60 -50.27
CA THR A 3 8.47 22.40 -49.06
C THR A 3 9.24 21.75 -47.89
N PRO A 4 10.01 22.51 -47.09
CA PRO A 4 10.66 21.94 -45.92
C PRO A 4 9.60 21.36 -44.98
N PRO A 5 9.86 20.19 -44.36
CA PRO A 5 8.93 19.60 -43.41
C PRO A 5 8.68 20.60 -42.27
N PRO A 6 7.44 20.70 -41.76
CA PRO A 6 7.14 21.61 -40.66
C PRO A 6 7.99 21.24 -39.46
N THR A 7 8.80 22.20 -38.99
CA THR A 7 9.57 22.08 -37.74
C THR A 7 8.58 21.90 -36.59
N GLN A 8 8.52 20.70 -36.02
CA GLN A 8 7.70 20.48 -34.83
C GLN A 8 8.27 21.30 -33.67
N PRO A 9 7.44 22.02 -32.90
CA PRO A 9 7.90 22.69 -31.69
C PRO A 9 8.49 21.67 -30.71
N PRO A 10 9.48 22.07 -29.89
CA PRO A 10 10.03 21.19 -28.88
C PRO A 10 8.91 20.70 -27.93
N PRO A 11 8.96 19.44 -27.50
CA PRO A 11 7.92 18.87 -26.64
C PRO A 11 7.87 19.60 -25.30
N ASP A 12 6.64 19.85 -24.82
CA ASP A 12 6.37 20.43 -23.50
C ASP A 12 7.06 19.59 -22.39
N PRO A 13 7.87 20.20 -21.51
CA PRO A 13 8.49 19.53 -20.37
C PRO A 13 7.51 18.71 -19.53
N SER A 14 6.28 19.18 -19.34
CA SER A 14 5.25 18.47 -18.56
C SER A 14 4.79 17.19 -19.26
N ALA A 15 4.73 17.22 -20.60
CA ALA A 15 4.42 16.04 -21.41
C ALA A 15 5.58 15.02 -21.39
N LEU A 16 6.83 15.47 -21.33
CA LEU A 16 7.99 14.59 -21.17
C LEU A 16 7.97 13.91 -19.80
N ALA A 17 7.79 14.67 -18.71
CA ALA A 17 7.67 14.13 -17.35
C ALA A 17 6.54 13.10 -17.24
N GLY A 18 5.40 13.37 -17.87
CA GLY A 18 4.28 12.41 -17.92
C GLY A 18 4.62 11.11 -18.65
N ARG A 19 5.30 11.19 -19.81
CA ARG A 19 5.74 9.98 -20.54
C ARG A 19 6.76 9.19 -19.75
N GLU A 20 7.70 9.88 -19.09
CA GLU A 20 8.68 9.25 -18.22
C GLU A 20 8.01 8.51 -17.05
N LEU A 21 7.07 9.17 -16.36
CA LEU A 21 6.33 8.55 -15.27
C LEU A 21 5.53 7.32 -15.71
N LEU A 22 4.88 7.39 -16.87
CA LEU A 22 4.16 6.25 -17.44
C LEU A 22 5.10 5.10 -17.79
N GLY A 23 6.30 5.39 -18.30
CA GLY A 23 7.35 4.39 -18.54
C GLY A 23 7.79 3.71 -17.24
N TRP A 24 8.03 4.49 -16.18
CA TRP A 24 8.32 3.97 -14.84
C TRP A 24 7.21 3.09 -14.30
N HIS A 25 5.96 3.55 -14.41
CA HIS A 25 4.79 2.80 -13.95
C HIS A 25 4.65 1.46 -14.68
N GLU A 26 4.87 1.44 -16.00
CA GLU A 26 4.81 0.20 -16.78
C GLU A 26 5.95 -0.75 -16.42
N MET A 27 7.18 -0.24 -16.26
CA MET A 27 8.32 -1.04 -15.83
C MET A 27 8.06 -1.67 -14.45
N LEU A 28 7.53 -0.90 -13.48
CA LEU A 28 7.22 -1.40 -12.15
C LEU A 28 6.07 -2.40 -12.14
N ARG A 29 5.10 -2.26 -13.05
CA ARG A 29 4.02 -3.24 -13.23
C ARG A 29 4.53 -4.61 -13.68
N GLN A 30 5.60 -4.62 -14.48
CA GLN A 30 6.21 -5.83 -15.02
C GLN A 30 7.35 -6.38 -14.14
N ALA A 31 7.85 -5.57 -13.20
CA ALA A 31 8.94 -5.96 -12.31
C ALA A 31 8.52 -7.09 -11.35
N ALA A 32 9.44 -8.01 -11.08
CA ALA A 32 9.24 -9.02 -10.06
C ALA A 32 9.18 -8.36 -8.66
N PRO A 33 8.25 -8.77 -7.76
CA PRO A 33 8.04 -8.09 -6.48
C PRO A 33 9.28 -8.04 -5.57
N ASP A 34 10.14 -9.05 -5.64
CA ASP A 34 11.40 -9.16 -4.90
C ASP A 34 12.47 -8.17 -5.35
N LEU A 35 12.36 -7.63 -6.57
CA LEU A 35 13.28 -6.61 -7.10
C LEU A 35 12.90 -5.18 -6.69
N LEU A 36 11.66 -4.94 -6.26
CA LEU A 36 11.17 -3.60 -5.93
C LEU A 36 12.00 -2.90 -4.83
N PRO A 37 12.42 -3.56 -3.74
CA PRO A 37 13.29 -2.94 -2.74
C PRO A 37 14.66 -2.51 -3.30
N ALA A 38 15.24 -3.31 -4.20
CA ALA A 38 16.51 -2.98 -4.84
C ALA A 38 16.36 -1.79 -5.81
N ILE A 39 15.25 -1.72 -6.55
CA ILE A 39 14.91 -0.57 -7.39
C ILE A 39 14.75 0.69 -6.53
N ALA A 40 14.03 0.61 -5.41
CA ALA A 40 13.85 1.73 -4.49
C ALA A 40 15.20 2.23 -3.94
N ALA A 41 16.09 1.32 -3.55
CA ALA A 41 17.42 1.66 -3.07
C ALA A 41 18.28 2.33 -4.16
N ARG A 42 18.21 1.85 -5.40
CA ARG A 42 18.90 2.46 -6.54
C ARG A 42 18.42 3.90 -6.77
N VAL A 43 17.11 4.12 -6.84
CA VAL A 43 16.54 5.47 -7.07
C VAL A 43 16.84 6.40 -5.90
N ALA A 44 16.83 5.90 -4.66
CA ALA A 44 17.19 6.69 -3.49
C ALA A 44 18.67 7.12 -3.47
N ALA A 45 19.54 6.41 -4.21
CA ALA A 45 20.95 6.76 -4.36
C ALA A 45 21.21 7.75 -5.51
N GLU A 46 20.20 8.05 -6.35
CA GLU A 46 20.31 9.05 -7.40
C GLU A 46 20.44 10.47 -6.79
N PRO A 47 21.06 11.42 -7.51
CA PRO A 47 21.09 12.80 -7.08
C PRO A 47 19.68 13.34 -6.77
N ALA A 48 19.59 14.14 -5.72
CA ALA A 48 18.32 14.75 -5.32
C ALA A 48 17.80 15.65 -6.45
N ALA A 49 16.69 15.24 -7.05
CA ALA A 49 16.01 15.97 -8.12
C ALA A 49 14.49 15.72 -8.01
N PRO A 50 13.64 16.62 -8.53
CA PRO A 50 12.20 16.40 -8.52
C PRO A 50 11.77 15.08 -9.18
N ALA A 51 12.42 14.71 -10.29
CA ALA A 51 12.18 13.44 -10.98
C ALA A 51 12.51 12.22 -10.10
N SER A 52 13.70 12.18 -9.48
CA SER A 52 14.09 11.05 -8.62
C SER A 52 13.20 10.93 -7.38
N ALA A 53 12.72 12.06 -6.82
CA ALA A 53 11.73 12.05 -5.74
C ALA A 53 10.38 11.46 -6.18
N VAL A 54 9.87 11.83 -7.36
CA VAL A 54 8.62 11.25 -7.91
C VAL A 54 8.79 9.76 -8.22
N HIS A 55 9.90 9.35 -8.84
CA HIS A 55 10.15 7.93 -9.13
C HIS A 55 10.26 7.11 -7.85
N LEU A 56 11.00 7.61 -6.84
CA LEU A 56 11.11 6.93 -5.56
C LEU A 56 9.75 6.77 -4.90
N ALA A 57 8.93 7.83 -4.89
CA ALA A 57 7.56 7.75 -4.38
C ALA A 57 6.73 6.68 -5.11
N LEU A 58 6.83 6.62 -6.45
CA LEU A 58 6.11 5.62 -7.23
C LEU A 58 6.56 4.19 -6.87
N VAL A 59 7.86 3.94 -6.75
CA VAL A 59 8.39 2.61 -6.36
C VAL A 59 7.90 2.21 -4.97
N LEU A 60 7.91 3.14 -4.01
CA LEU A 60 7.44 2.92 -2.63
C LEU A 60 5.94 2.57 -2.58
N LEU A 61 5.12 3.11 -3.49
CA LEU A 61 3.71 2.73 -3.61
C LEU A 61 3.52 1.32 -4.20
N TYR A 62 4.52 0.79 -4.90
CA TYR A 62 4.53 -0.58 -5.42
C TYR A 62 5.05 -1.61 -4.41
N THR A 63 6.04 -1.27 -3.58
CA THR A 63 6.58 -2.17 -2.54
C THR A 63 5.56 -2.53 -1.48
N ARG A 64 4.66 -1.59 -1.13
CA ARG A 64 3.61 -1.75 -0.09
C ARG A 64 4.14 -2.23 1.26
N SER A 65 5.40 -1.95 1.57
CA SER A 65 5.96 -2.29 2.89
C SER A 65 5.44 -1.30 3.95
N PRO A 66 5.34 -1.70 5.22
CA PRO A 66 4.89 -0.82 6.29
C PRO A 66 5.69 0.49 6.32
N GLY A 67 5.00 1.62 6.26
CA GLY A 67 5.60 2.96 6.28
C GLY A 67 6.02 3.52 4.92
N ASP A 68 6.08 2.71 3.86
CA ASP A 68 6.48 3.20 2.53
C ASP A 68 5.47 4.19 1.94
N THR A 69 4.18 3.99 2.18
CA THR A 69 3.13 4.94 1.77
C THR A 69 3.34 6.33 2.40
N ALA A 70 3.75 6.38 3.68
CA ALA A 70 4.05 7.64 4.35
C ALA A 70 5.31 8.30 3.78
N ARG A 71 6.36 7.52 3.51
CA ARG A 71 7.59 8.01 2.87
C ARG A 71 7.32 8.54 1.46
N ALA A 72 6.49 7.86 0.68
CA ALA A 72 6.08 8.31 -0.65
C ALA A 72 5.36 9.67 -0.58
N LEU A 73 4.42 9.84 0.36
CA LEU A 73 3.74 11.12 0.57
C LEU A 73 4.72 12.26 0.86
N THR A 74 5.72 12.05 1.71
CA THR A 74 6.74 13.07 2.01
C THR A 74 7.57 13.46 0.79
N GLN A 75 7.94 12.50 -0.07
CA GLN A 75 8.66 12.79 -1.31
C GLN A 75 7.81 13.65 -2.26
N LEU A 76 6.53 13.31 -2.42
CA LEU A 76 5.61 14.02 -3.31
C LEU A 76 5.26 15.42 -2.78
N GLU A 77 5.16 15.59 -1.47
CA GLU A 77 4.97 16.89 -0.82
C GLU A 77 6.19 17.80 -1.05
N THR A 78 7.40 17.25 -0.97
CA THR A 78 8.64 18.00 -1.26
C THR A 78 8.65 18.55 -2.69
N VAL A 79 8.21 17.75 -3.67
CA VAL A 79 8.11 18.18 -5.08
C VAL A 79 7.05 19.27 -5.26
N GLN A 80 5.89 19.13 -4.62
CA GLN A 80 4.79 20.11 -4.71
C GLN A 80 5.13 21.46 -4.09
N ASN A 81 5.94 21.45 -3.02
CA ASN A 81 6.34 22.65 -2.31
C ASN A 81 7.67 23.24 -2.83
N SER A 82 8.29 22.62 -3.83
CA SER A 82 9.55 23.08 -4.38
C SER A 82 9.39 24.37 -5.18
N ILE A 83 10.30 25.31 -4.97
CA ILE A 83 10.42 26.54 -5.77
C ILE A 83 11.36 26.39 -6.97
N ASP A 84 11.98 25.22 -7.13
CA ASP A 84 12.87 24.91 -8.26
C ASP A 84 12.04 24.82 -9.57
N PRO A 85 12.39 25.58 -10.63
CA PRO A 85 11.75 25.43 -11.94
C PRO A 85 11.76 23.99 -12.48
N ALA A 86 12.74 23.16 -12.10
CA ALA A 86 12.79 21.74 -12.47
C ALA A 86 11.64 20.91 -11.87
N ALA A 87 10.95 21.40 -10.85
CA ALA A 87 9.80 20.73 -10.24
C ALA A 87 8.47 21.03 -10.97
N LEU A 88 8.39 22.13 -11.74
CA LEU A 88 7.17 22.54 -12.44
C LEU A 88 6.57 21.43 -13.32
N PRO A 89 7.35 20.68 -14.12
CA PRO A 89 6.81 19.60 -14.95
C PRO A 89 6.22 18.44 -14.14
N TRP A 90 6.59 18.32 -12.87
CA TRP A 90 6.24 17.20 -11.99
C TRP A 90 5.12 17.54 -11.00
N ALA A 91 4.79 18.82 -10.81
CA ALA A 91 3.88 19.26 -9.75
C ALA A 91 2.48 18.61 -9.82
N GLU A 92 1.87 18.56 -11.01
CA GLU A 92 0.54 17.96 -11.20
C GLU A 92 0.58 16.43 -11.05
N TRP A 93 1.65 15.79 -11.50
CA TRP A 93 1.88 14.36 -11.30
C TRP A 93 2.08 14.01 -9.82
N ALA A 94 2.82 14.85 -9.10
CA ALA A 94 3.02 14.69 -7.67
C ALA A 94 1.69 14.82 -6.91
N ARG A 95 0.84 15.79 -7.28
CA ARG A 95 -0.51 15.95 -6.72
C ARG A 95 -1.39 14.72 -6.99
N LEU A 96 -1.38 14.19 -8.21
CA LEU A 96 -2.12 12.97 -8.57
C LEU A 96 -1.67 11.77 -7.74
N LEU A 97 -0.36 11.55 -7.64
CA LEU A 97 0.19 10.44 -6.85
C LEU A 97 -0.07 10.61 -5.36
N SER A 98 -0.05 11.85 -4.82
CA SER A 98 -0.40 12.12 -3.43
C SER A 98 -1.84 11.74 -3.11
N ALA A 99 -2.78 12.06 -4.00
CA ALA A 99 -4.18 11.66 -3.83
C ALA A 99 -4.33 10.12 -3.81
N ARG A 100 -3.63 9.42 -4.70
CA ARG A 100 -3.60 7.96 -4.73
C ARG A 100 -2.98 7.36 -3.46
N ALA A 101 -1.85 7.91 -3.00
CA ALA A 101 -1.15 7.45 -1.80
C ALA A 101 -1.99 7.68 -0.53
N ALA A 102 -2.72 8.78 -0.46
CA ALA A 102 -3.64 9.06 0.65
C ALA A 102 -4.79 8.04 0.72
N GLU A 103 -5.37 7.67 -0.42
CA GLU A 103 -6.39 6.60 -0.44
C GLU A 103 -5.80 5.25 -0.07
N GLN A 104 -4.60 4.93 -0.56
CA GLN A 104 -3.90 3.70 -0.16
C GLN A 104 -3.68 3.64 1.36
N LYS A 105 -3.22 4.73 1.97
CA LYS A 105 -3.07 4.82 3.43
C LYS A 105 -4.39 4.60 4.17
N ARG A 106 -5.49 5.18 3.66
CA ARG A 106 -6.83 5.00 4.25
C ARG A 106 -7.27 3.53 4.19
N LEU A 107 -6.98 2.84 3.08
CA LEU A 107 -7.27 1.41 2.92
C LEU A 107 -6.41 0.54 3.84
N GLU A 108 -5.12 0.84 3.96
CA GLU A 108 -4.20 0.17 4.91
C GLU A 108 -4.72 0.30 6.35
N ASP A 109 -5.14 1.50 6.76
CA ASP A 109 -5.72 1.74 8.09
C ASP A 109 -7.04 0.96 8.31
N GLN A 110 -7.89 0.85 7.30
CA GLN A 110 -9.11 0.05 7.37
C GLN A 110 -8.82 -1.45 7.53
N ILE A 111 -7.88 -1.98 6.75
CA ILE A 111 -7.45 -3.38 6.84
C ILE A 111 -6.90 -3.68 8.23
N ASN A 112 -6.08 -2.78 8.78
CA ASN A 112 -5.53 -2.91 10.12
C ASN A 112 -6.63 -2.97 11.19
N ARG A 113 -7.63 -2.08 11.11
CA ARG A 113 -8.78 -2.08 12.02
C ARG A 113 -9.62 -3.36 11.91
N GLN A 114 -9.92 -3.80 10.69
CA GLN A 114 -10.68 -5.03 10.45
C GLN A 114 -9.93 -6.27 10.97
N THR A 115 -8.62 -6.34 10.74
CA THR A 115 -7.78 -7.43 11.24
C THR A 115 -7.79 -7.49 12.77
N GLN A 116 -7.75 -6.33 13.43
CA GLN A 116 -7.84 -6.27 14.89
C GLN A 116 -9.21 -6.74 15.39
N GLN A 117 -10.30 -6.28 14.77
CA GLN A 117 -11.66 -6.70 15.11
C GLN A 117 -11.85 -8.22 14.95
N LEU A 118 -11.31 -8.82 13.87
CA LEU A 118 -11.36 -10.27 13.66
C LEU A 118 -10.63 -11.04 14.77
N ARG A 119 -9.46 -10.58 15.19
CA ARG A 119 -8.70 -11.21 16.28
C ARG A 119 -9.46 -11.14 17.60
N ASP A 120 -10.06 -9.99 17.92
CA ASP A 120 -10.80 -9.82 19.17
C ASP A 120 -12.12 -10.62 19.16
N SER A 121 -12.79 -10.71 17.99
CA SER A 121 -13.93 -11.59 17.78
C SER A 121 -13.56 -13.06 18.00
N GLN A 122 -12.45 -13.53 17.43
CA GLN A 122 -12.01 -14.92 17.61
C GLN A 122 -11.74 -15.23 19.08
N ARG A 123 -11.04 -14.34 19.80
CA ARG A 123 -10.81 -14.49 21.25
C ARG A 123 -12.12 -14.59 22.04
N ARG A 124 -13.14 -13.82 21.66
CA ARG A 124 -14.45 -13.87 22.31
C ARG A 124 -15.15 -15.21 22.04
N ILE A 125 -15.05 -15.74 20.81
CA ILE A 125 -15.60 -17.06 20.46
C ILE A 125 -14.91 -18.15 21.29
N ASP A 126 -13.59 -18.10 21.41
CA ASP A 126 -12.83 -19.10 22.17
C ASP A 126 -13.25 -19.08 23.65
N GLN A 127 -13.38 -17.90 24.26
CA GLN A 127 -13.86 -17.73 25.64
C GLN A 127 -15.29 -18.27 25.84
N LEU A 128 -16.20 -18.00 24.90
CA LEU A 128 -17.57 -18.49 24.98
C LEU A 128 -17.63 -20.01 24.81
N THR A 129 -16.77 -20.56 23.95
CA THR A 129 -16.64 -22.01 23.75
C THR A 129 -16.16 -22.69 25.03
N GLU A 130 -15.13 -22.14 25.68
CA GLU A 130 -14.64 -22.63 26.97
C GLU A 130 -15.74 -22.61 28.06
N GLN A 131 -16.52 -21.53 28.13
CA GLN A 131 -17.65 -21.44 29.06
C GLN A 131 -18.73 -22.49 28.77
N LEU A 132 -19.07 -22.72 27.49
CA LEU A 132 -20.03 -23.75 27.11
C LEU A 132 -19.55 -25.15 27.48
N GLU A 133 -18.27 -25.47 27.25
CA GLU A 133 -17.70 -26.76 27.65
C GLU A 133 -17.66 -26.92 29.17
N ALA A 134 -17.36 -25.86 29.93
CA ALA A 134 -17.44 -25.86 31.39
C ALA A 134 -18.88 -26.13 31.88
N LEU A 135 -19.88 -25.50 31.27
CA LEU A 135 -21.29 -25.73 31.59
C LEU A 135 -21.74 -27.17 31.27
N LYS A 136 -21.33 -27.72 30.12
CA LYS A 136 -21.60 -29.13 29.77
C LYS A 136 -20.96 -30.10 30.76
N ALA A 137 -19.73 -29.81 31.22
CA ALA A 137 -19.06 -30.63 32.21
C ALA A 137 -19.83 -30.63 33.55
N ILE A 138 -20.33 -29.47 33.98
CA ILE A 138 -21.20 -29.33 35.15
C ILE A 138 -22.47 -30.17 34.96
N GLU A 139 -23.17 -30.00 33.83
CA GLU A 139 -24.39 -30.77 33.52
C GLU A 139 -24.14 -32.29 33.57
N ARG A 140 -23.05 -32.78 32.97
CA ARG A 140 -22.68 -34.19 32.99
C ARG A 140 -22.40 -34.72 34.39
N SER A 141 -21.82 -33.90 35.26
CA SER A 141 -21.55 -34.27 36.66
C SER A 141 -22.81 -34.28 37.55
N LEU A 142 -23.83 -33.50 37.18
CA LEU A 142 -25.12 -33.42 37.88
C LEU A 142 -26.14 -34.45 37.37
N ALA A 143 -25.98 -34.97 36.15
CA ALA A 143 -26.82 -36.04 35.64
C ALA A 143 -26.74 -37.25 36.58
N PRO A 144 -27.88 -37.77 37.10
CA PRO A 144 -27.87 -38.92 37.99
C PRO A 144 -27.21 -40.08 37.24
N ARG A 145 -26.26 -40.77 37.86
CA ARG A 145 -25.82 -42.08 37.36
C ARG A 145 -27.07 -42.94 37.34
N SER A 146 -27.70 -43.11 36.17
CA SER A 146 -28.79 -44.06 36.04
C SER A 146 -28.22 -45.38 36.53
N SER A 147 -28.71 -45.84 37.68
CA SER A 147 -28.52 -47.20 38.12
C SER A 147 -29.06 -48.07 37.00
N VAL A 148 -28.15 -48.57 36.16
CA VAL A 148 -28.43 -49.73 35.33
C VAL A 148 -28.70 -50.83 36.35
N GLY A 149 -29.98 -51.03 36.61
CA GLY A 149 -30.47 -52.16 37.35
C GLY A 149 -29.93 -53.42 36.69
N LYS A 150 -29.16 -54.16 37.47
CA LYS A 150 -29.08 -55.61 37.31
C LYS A 150 -29.30 -56.22 38.68
N THR A 151 -30.55 -56.17 39.12
CA THR A 151 -31.13 -57.16 40.03
C THR A 151 -31.58 -58.35 39.19
N LEU A 152 -31.33 -59.55 39.76
CA LEU A 152 -31.73 -60.90 39.35
C LEU A 152 -30.77 -61.61 38.39
#